data_AF-A0A959RHR6-F1
#
_entry.id   AF-A0A959RHR6-F1
#
_cell.length_a   1.000
_cell.length_b   1.000
_cell.length_c   1.000
_cell.angle_alpha   90.00
_cell.angle_beta   90.00
_cell.angle_gamma   90.00
#
_symmetry.space_group_name_H-M   'P 1'
#
loop_
_entity.id
_entity.type
_entity.pdbx_description
1 polymer ?
#
loop_
_entity_poly.entity_id
_entity_poly.type
_entity_poly.pdbx_seq_one_letter_code
_entity_poly.pdbx_strand_id
1 'polypeptide(L)'
;NNRDFFISSNLGVGFEGLISNTYIYYNENKEDISKLLLRGDISTNEVILSKILFQERYNIKPEIILDSKSKFSRENNYILAGSENWTEDKFKVGTSFSEQLTDLMEFPYINFVFASQNEDIIREFNSKFNQVLQLIINNLDEKLSKINFSNKFNDFLKENISAVYFDFTHIELEGLKELIQLAYFHQILDDIFDIKIV
;
A
#
# COMPACT_ATOMS: atom_id res chain seq x y z
N ASN A 1 -7.88 -1.66 17.37
CA ASN A 1 -7.22 -1.42 18.67
C ASN A 1 -5.86 -2.11 18.61
N ASN A 2 -4.85 -1.45 18.00
CA ASN A 2 -3.57 -2.08 17.64
C ASN A 2 -2.37 -1.47 18.40
N ARG A 3 -2.63 -0.74 19.49
CA ARG A 3 -1.60 0.00 20.26
C ARG A 3 -0.70 -0.91 21.10
N ASP A 4 -1.09 -2.17 21.24
CA ASP A 4 -0.36 -3.18 22.01
C ASP A 4 0.56 -4.05 21.15
N PHE A 5 0.67 -3.75 19.86
CA PHE A 5 1.62 -4.42 18.99
C PHE A 5 3.00 -3.79 19.07
N PHE A 6 4.00 -4.66 19.13
CA PHE A 6 5.39 -4.36 18.84
C PHE A 6 5.63 -4.52 17.35
N ILE A 7 6.37 -3.59 16.75
CA ILE A 7 6.67 -3.57 15.33
C ILE A 7 8.16 -3.79 15.13
N SER A 8 8.52 -4.63 14.16
CA SER A 8 9.90 -4.88 13.76
C SER A 8 10.57 -3.60 13.28
N SER A 9 11.76 -3.31 13.81
CA SER A 9 12.65 -2.28 13.29
C SER A 9 13.32 -2.63 11.96
N ASN A 10 13.12 -3.84 11.44
CA ASN A 10 13.90 -4.37 10.33
C ASN A 10 13.07 -4.59 9.06
N LEU A 11 11.77 -4.88 9.19
CA LEU A 11 10.90 -5.19 8.05
C LEU A 11 9.71 -4.24 7.94
N GLY A 12 9.67 -3.53 6.81
CA GLY A 12 8.51 -2.83 6.28
C GLY A 12 8.44 -3.12 4.79
N VAL A 13 7.24 -3.21 4.22
CA VAL A 13 7.06 -3.40 2.78
C VAL A 13 6.48 -2.12 2.21
N GLY A 14 7.29 -1.44 1.41
CA GLY A 14 6.92 -0.24 0.68
C GLY A 14 6.97 -0.43 -0.82
N PHE A 15 6.38 0.51 -1.53
CA PHE A 15 6.37 0.56 -2.99
C PHE A 15 6.70 1.97 -3.46
N GLU A 16 7.56 2.09 -4.45
CA GLU A 16 7.93 3.37 -5.09
C GLU A 16 7.53 3.41 -6.56
N GLY A 17 7.31 4.62 -7.07
CA GLY A 17 6.98 4.85 -8.48
C GLY A 17 5.74 4.09 -8.93
N LEU A 18 5.84 3.47 -10.11
CA LEU A 18 4.69 2.90 -10.84
C LEU A 18 4.17 1.58 -10.26
N ILE A 19 4.98 0.84 -9.49
CA ILE A 19 4.53 -0.39 -8.88
C ILE A 19 3.81 -0.09 -7.56
N SER A 20 2.66 -0.70 -7.34
CA SER A 20 1.96 -0.65 -6.06
C SER A 20 1.07 -1.87 -5.90
N ASN A 21 0.69 -2.19 -4.67
CA ASN A 21 -0.39 -3.13 -4.40
C ASN A 21 -1.76 -2.53 -4.75
N THR A 22 -1.88 -1.20 -4.77
CA THR A 22 -3.15 -0.49 -4.93
C THR A 22 -3.01 0.58 -6.00
N TYR A 23 -4.01 0.71 -6.87
CA TYR A 23 -4.04 1.72 -7.92
C TYR A 23 -5.34 2.52 -7.90
N ILE A 24 -5.23 3.79 -8.31
CA ILE A 24 -6.36 4.69 -8.54
C ILE A 24 -6.69 4.68 -10.02
N TYR A 25 -7.97 4.50 -10.34
CA TYR A 25 -8.51 4.60 -11.69
C TYR A 25 -9.52 5.72 -11.72
N TYR A 26 -9.31 6.68 -12.62
CA TYR A 26 -10.28 7.73 -12.89
C TYR A 26 -11.19 7.33 -14.05
N ASN A 27 -12.45 7.73 -14.00
CA ASN A 27 -13.36 7.50 -15.11
C ASN A 27 -12.86 8.20 -16.38
N GLU A 28 -13.09 7.59 -17.54
CA GLU A 28 -12.58 8.12 -18.82
C GLU A 28 -13.23 9.48 -19.18
N ASN A 29 -14.42 9.78 -18.65
CA ASN A 29 -15.17 11.00 -18.91
C ASN A 29 -14.81 12.18 -17.97
N LYS A 30 -14.08 11.94 -16.88
CA LYS A 30 -13.59 12.93 -15.90
C LYS A 30 -14.65 13.81 -15.23
N GLU A 31 -15.92 13.41 -15.24
CA GLU A 31 -17.02 14.31 -14.86
C GLU A 31 -17.26 14.42 -13.35
N ASP A 32 -16.85 13.42 -12.56
CA ASP A 32 -17.07 13.42 -11.12
C ASP A 32 -16.15 12.42 -10.41
N ILE A 33 -15.34 12.89 -9.44
CA ILE A 33 -14.48 12.06 -8.58
C ILE A 33 -15.01 11.98 -7.14
N SER A 34 -16.21 12.52 -6.87
CA SER A 34 -16.85 12.49 -5.56
C SER A 34 -17.30 11.09 -5.15
N LYS A 35 -17.31 10.13 -6.07
CA LYS A 35 -17.67 8.73 -5.80
C LYS A 35 -16.53 7.81 -6.21
N LEU A 36 -16.07 7.00 -5.25
CA LEU A 36 -15.01 6.03 -5.42
C LEU A 36 -15.52 4.62 -5.12
N LEU A 37 -15.37 3.72 -6.08
CA LEU A 37 -15.63 2.30 -5.88
C LEU A 37 -14.36 1.61 -5.39
N LEU A 38 -14.44 0.88 -4.28
CA LEU A 38 -13.32 0.08 -3.77
C LEU A 38 -13.50 -1.38 -4.17
N ARG A 39 -12.45 -1.98 -4.71
CA ARG A 39 -12.51 -3.32 -5.29
C ARG A 39 -11.22 -4.11 -5.05
N GLY A 40 -11.33 -5.44 -4.99
CA GLY A 40 -10.21 -6.35 -4.76
C GLY A 40 -9.92 -6.55 -3.28
N ASP A 41 -8.64 -6.71 -2.94
CA ASP A 41 -8.16 -7.03 -1.59
C ASP A 41 -8.11 -5.79 -0.68
N ILE A 42 -9.23 -5.06 -0.62
CA ILE A 42 -9.36 -3.79 0.10
C ILE A 42 -9.30 -4.03 1.61
N SER A 43 -8.42 -3.29 2.28
CA SER A 43 -8.38 -3.22 3.73
C SER A 43 -8.92 -1.88 4.23
N THR A 44 -9.01 -1.76 5.56
CA THR A 44 -9.36 -0.47 6.19
C THR A 44 -8.35 0.63 5.85
N ASN A 45 -7.11 0.26 5.52
CA ASN A 45 -6.07 1.19 5.14
C ASN A 45 -6.43 1.92 3.83
N GLU A 46 -6.79 1.20 2.77
CA GLU A 46 -7.20 1.82 1.50
C GLU A 46 -8.43 2.73 1.69
N VAL A 47 -9.40 2.31 2.52
CA VAL A 47 -10.60 3.12 2.83
C VAL A 47 -10.24 4.45 3.47
N ILE A 48 -9.39 4.41 4.52
CA ILE A 48 -8.97 5.59 5.27
C ILE A 48 -8.12 6.51 4.39
N LEU A 49 -7.10 5.96 3.75
CA LEU A 49 -6.14 6.73 2.99
C LEU A 49 -6.76 7.34 1.73
N SER A 50 -7.75 6.68 1.12
CA SER A 50 -8.48 7.28 -0.01
C SER A 50 -9.26 8.52 0.42
N LYS A 51 -9.86 8.52 1.61
CA LYS A 51 -10.57 9.70 2.13
C LYS A 51 -9.61 10.86 2.39
N ILE A 52 -8.48 10.57 3.03
CA ILE A 52 -7.43 11.57 3.30
C ILE A 52 -6.91 12.12 1.98
N LEU A 53 -6.45 11.25 1.08
CA LEU A 53 -5.84 11.62 -0.19
C LEU A 53 -6.74 12.52 -1.03
N PHE A 54 -8.03 12.19 -1.16
CA PHE A 54 -8.95 12.97 -1.96
C PHE A 54 -9.36 14.28 -1.27
N GLN A 55 -9.44 14.30 0.06
CA GLN A 55 -9.67 15.52 0.82
C GLN A 55 -8.49 16.49 0.66
N GLU A 56 -7.26 16.01 0.76
CA GLU A 56 -6.06 16.86 0.68
C GLU A 56 -5.77 17.32 -0.76
N ARG A 57 -5.84 16.42 -1.74
CA ARG A 57 -5.50 16.76 -3.13
C ARG A 57 -6.59 17.50 -3.89
N TYR A 58 -7.86 17.20 -3.60
CA TYR A 58 -8.99 17.69 -4.40
C TYR A 58 -10.00 18.49 -3.60
N ASN A 59 -9.83 18.61 -2.28
CA ASN A 59 -10.80 19.24 -1.38
C ASN A 59 -12.20 18.61 -1.49
N ILE A 60 -12.26 17.29 -1.65
CA ILE A 60 -13.51 16.52 -1.80
C ILE A 60 -13.54 15.42 -0.74
N LYS A 61 -14.73 15.19 -0.16
CA LYS A 61 -15.02 14.04 0.69
C LYS A 61 -15.68 12.95 -0.16
N PRO A 62 -14.93 11.96 -0.66
CA PRO A 62 -15.51 10.98 -1.56
C PRO A 62 -16.51 10.07 -0.82
N GLU A 63 -17.64 9.80 -1.48
CA GLU A 63 -18.51 8.67 -1.16
C GLU A 63 -17.75 7.39 -1.52
N ILE A 64 -17.44 6.60 -0.49
CA ILE A 64 -16.75 5.32 -0.63
C ILE A 64 -17.79 4.20 -0.73
N ILE A 65 -17.76 3.44 -1.82
CA ILE A 65 -18.68 2.31 -2.04
C ILE A 65 -17.87 1.04 -2.30
N LEU A 66 -18.14 -0.03 -1.54
CA LEU A 66 -17.56 -1.34 -1.82
C LEU A 66 -18.22 -1.93 -3.08
N ASP A 67 -17.42 -2.25 -4.10
CA ASP A 67 -17.90 -2.86 -5.32
C ASP A 67 -17.67 -4.38 -5.32
N SER A 68 -18.75 -5.13 -5.07
CA SER A 68 -18.75 -6.59 -5.12
C SER A 68 -19.21 -7.16 -6.47
N LYS A 69 -19.32 -6.33 -7.52
CA LYS A 69 -19.75 -6.81 -8.85
C LYS A 69 -18.71 -7.73 -9.47
N SER A 70 -19.11 -8.51 -10.47
CA SER A 70 -18.20 -9.44 -11.16
C SER A 70 -17.28 -8.78 -12.19
N LYS A 71 -17.57 -7.55 -12.63
CA LYS A 71 -16.84 -6.88 -13.70
C LYS A 71 -16.42 -5.46 -13.32
N PHE A 72 -15.16 -5.16 -13.60
CA PHE A 72 -14.61 -3.81 -13.61
C PHE A 72 -15.22 -3.00 -14.77
N SER A 73 -15.54 -1.72 -14.54
CA SER A 73 -16.05 -0.80 -15.57
C SER A 73 -15.21 0.47 -15.63
N ARG A 74 -14.77 0.90 -16.81
CA ARG A 74 -13.99 2.14 -16.96
C ARG A 74 -14.82 3.43 -16.81
N GLU A 75 -16.13 3.28 -16.67
CA GLU A 75 -17.06 4.40 -16.49
C GLU A 75 -17.09 4.93 -15.06
N ASN A 76 -16.52 4.21 -14.08
CA ASN A 76 -16.46 4.65 -12.68
C ASN A 76 -15.01 4.92 -12.24
N ASN A 77 -14.87 5.67 -11.16
CA ASN A 77 -13.59 5.78 -10.46
C ASN A 77 -13.41 4.61 -9.50
N TYR A 78 -12.20 4.05 -9.45
CA TYR A 78 -11.86 2.94 -8.57
C TYR A 78 -10.62 3.20 -7.75
N ILE A 79 -10.63 2.61 -6.55
CA ILE A 79 -9.40 2.18 -5.87
C ILE A 79 -9.42 0.65 -5.95
N LEU A 80 -8.42 0.08 -6.62
CA LEU A 80 -8.32 -1.35 -6.85
C LEU A 80 -7.07 -1.87 -6.14
N ALA A 81 -7.26 -2.79 -5.19
CA ALA A 81 -6.17 -3.42 -4.45
C ALA A 81 -5.97 -4.89 -4.85
N GLY A 82 -4.71 -5.32 -4.88
CA GLY A 82 -4.34 -6.71 -5.11
C GLY A 82 -4.27 -7.10 -6.59
N SER A 83 -4.39 -8.40 -6.84
CA SER A 83 -3.99 -9.02 -8.12
C SER A 83 -4.89 -8.67 -9.31
N GLU A 84 -6.10 -8.14 -9.08
CA GLU A 84 -6.99 -7.73 -10.16
C GLU A 84 -6.37 -6.60 -11.02
N ASN A 85 -5.49 -5.77 -10.43
CA ASN A 85 -4.72 -4.75 -11.16
C ASN A 85 -3.90 -5.33 -12.32
N TRP A 86 -3.48 -6.59 -12.21
CA TRP A 86 -2.62 -7.26 -13.18
C TRP A 86 -3.40 -8.02 -14.25
N THR A 87 -4.72 -8.17 -14.04
CA THR A 87 -5.61 -8.82 -15.00
C THR A 87 -5.91 -7.88 -16.16
N GLU A 88 -5.70 -8.33 -17.39
CA GLU A 88 -5.91 -7.53 -18.62
C GLU A 88 -5.07 -6.24 -18.66
N ASP A 89 -3.89 -6.25 -18.01
CA ASP A 89 -2.95 -5.13 -17.97
C ASP A 89 -3.56 -3.82 -17.41
N LYS A 90 -4.55 -3.89 -16.51
CA LYS A 90 -5.21 -2.69 -15.94
C LYS A 90 -4.22 -1.72 -15.30
N PHE A 91 -3.16 -2.20 -14.66
CA PHE A 91 -2.12 -1.38 -14.03
C PHE A 91 -1.55 -0.27 -14.95
N LYS A 92 -1.61 -0.42 -16.27
CA LYS A 92 -1.08 0.56 -17.24
C LYS A 92 -1.80 1.90 -17.26
N VAL A 93 -3.07 1.91 -16.86
CA VAL A 93 -3.90 3.13 -16.84
C VAL A 93 -4.24 3.57 -15.43
N GLY A 94 -3.81 2.81 -14.42
CA GLY A 94 -3.95 3.17 -13.03
C GLY A 94 -2.80 4.05 -12.57
N THR A 95 -3.08 4.96 -11.63
CA THR A 95 -2.06 5.73 -10.93
C THR A 95 -1.67 4.98 -9.65
N SER A 96 -0.37 4.87 -9.37
CA SER A 96 0.14 4.20 -8.18
C SER A 96 -0.39 4.89 -6.91
N PHE A 97 -1.10 4.14 -6.07
CA PHE A 97 -1.62 4.69 -4.82
C PHE A 97 -0.49 5.04 -3.85
N SER A 98 0.57 4.20 -3.84
CA SER A 98 1.73 4.42 -3.00
C SER A 98 2.48 5.71 -3.36
N GLU A 99 2.65 5.99 -4.66
CA GLU A 99 3.24 7.25 -5.13
C GLU A 99 2.43 8.47 -4.69
N GLN A 100 1.09 8.40 -4.83
CA GLN A 100 0.22 9.50 -4.42
C GLN A 100 0.28 9.78 -2.91
N LEU A 101 0.51 8.76 -2.08
CA LEU A 101 0.67 8.90 -0.64
C LEU A 101 2.06 9.40 -0.26
N THR A 102 3.12 8.88 -0.88
CA THR A 102 4.49 9.36 -0.68
C THR A 102 4.60 10.85 -0.99
N ASP A 103 4.04 11.27 -2.12
CA ASP A 103 3.96 12.69 -2.51
C ASP A 103 3.16 13.54 -1.51
N LEU A 104 2.08 12.99 -0.93
CA LEU A 104 1.25 13.73 0.03
C LEU A 104 1.98 13.94 1.36
N MET A 105 2.69 12.90 1.82
CA MET A 105 3.39 12.92 3.10
C MET A 105 4.77 13.57 3.03
N GLU A 106 5.36 13.68 1.83
CA GLU A 106 6.78 14.00 1.63
C GLU A 106 7.72 13.01 2.36
N PHE A 107 7.23 11.80 2.65
CA PHE A 107 7.95 10.68 3.26
C PHE A 107 7.60 9.35 2.56
N PRO A 108 8.49 8.35 2.59
CA PRO A 108 8.19 7.02 2.05
C PRO A 108 6.95 6.41 2.70
N TYR A 109 6.07 5.86 1.87
CA TYR A 109 4.89 5.14 2.34
C TYR A 109 5.16 3.63 2.50
N ILE A 110 5.01 3.14 3.73
CA ILE A 110 5.04 1.70 4.05
C ILE A 110 3.62 1.15 4.08
N ASN A 111 3.35 0.22 3.17
CA ASN A 111 2.06 -0.47 3.09
C ASN A 111 1.90 -1.53 4.19
N PHE A 112 2.97 -2.25 4.53
CA PHE A 112 2.90 -3.36 5.49
C PHE A 112 4.06 -3.33 6.46
N VAL A 113 3.80 -3.70 7.71
CA VAL A 113 4.82 -3.85 8.76
C VAL A 113 4.71 -5.23 9.38
N PHE A 114 5.81 -5.76 9.91
CA PHE A 114 5.77 -6.98 10.71
C PHE A 114 5.52 -6.65 12.18
N ALA A 115 4.43 -7.16 12.73
CA ALA A 115 3.98 -6.80 14.07
C ALA A 115 3.47 -8.02 14.86
N SER A 116 3.65 -7.97 16.18
CA SER A 116 3.21 -9.00 17.12
C SER A 116 2.87 -8.38 18.47
N GLN A 117 1.93 -8.97 19.20
CA GLN A 117 1.67 -8.61 20.60
C GLN A 117 2.76 -9.12 21.55
N ASN A 118 3.62 -10.03 21.07
CA ASN A 118 4.74 -10.58 21.83
C ASN A 118 6.06 -9.96 21.35
N GLU A 119 6.69 -9.18 22.22
CA GLU A 119 7.98 -8.52 21.99
C GLU A 119 9.09 -9.51 21.64
N ASP A 120 9.16 -10.65 22.33
CA ASP A 120 10.22 -11.66 22.12
C ASP A 120 10.16 -12.27 20.71
N ILE A 121 8.95 -12.41 20.15
CA ILE A 121 8.77 -12.86 18.76
C ILE A 121 9.37 -11.84 17.78
N ILE A 122 9.19 -10.55 18.04
CA ILE A 122 9.77 -9.50 17.18
C ILE A 122 11.29 -9.47 17.34
N ARG A 123 11.81 -9.59 18.56
CA ARG A 123 13.26 -9.67 18.80
C ARG A 123 13.88 -10.88 18.09
N GLU A 124 13.24 -12.05 18.17
CA GLU A 124 13.68 -13.25 17.46
C GLU A 124 13.65 -13.03 15.94
N PHE A 125 12.55 -12.49 15.41
CA PHE A 125 12.41 -12.19 14.00
C PHE A 125 13.52 -11.24 13.51
N ASN A 126 13.75 -10.12 14.21
CA ASN A 126 14.79 -9.16 13.88
C ASN A 126 16.17 -9.80 13.85
N SER A 127 16.48 -10.68 14.81
CA SER A 127 17.76 -11.38 14.86
C SER A 127 18.00 -12.30 13.66
N LYS A 128 16.91 -12.78 13.03
CA LYS A 128 16.93 -13.66 11.86
C LYS A 128 16.61 -12.94 10.55
N PHE A 129 16.28 -11.65 10.58
CA PHE A 129 15.75 -10.93 9.43
C PHE A 129 16.67 -11.00 8.21
N ASN A 130 17.98 -10.82 8.39
CA ASN A 130 18.94 -10.91 7.29
C ASN A 130 18.90 -12.27 6.58
N GLN A 131 18.64 -13.36 7.31
CA GLN A 131 18.48 -14.69 6.72
C GLN A 131 17.17 -14.77 5.91
N VAL A 132 16.08 -14.19 6.43
CA VAL A 132 14.80 -14.10 5.73
C VAL A 132 14.93 -13.29 4.44
N LEU A 133 15.59 -12.12 4.50
CA LEU A 133 15.80 -11.26 3.34
C LEU A 133 16.62 -11.95 2.25
N GLN A 134 17.70 -12.65 2.62
CA GLN A 134 18.48 -13.44 1.68
C GLN A 134 17.66 -14.56 1.03
N LEU A 135 16.78 -15.21 1.79
CA LEU A 135 15.86 -16.20 1.22
C LEU A 135 14.87 -15.57 0.24
N ILE A 136 14.35 -14.38 0.51
CA ILE A 136 13.46 -13.66 -0.42
C ILE A 136 14.21 -13.36 -1.71
N ILE A 137 15.38 -12.71 -1.63
CA ILE A 137 16.16 -12.28 -2.79
C ILE A 137 16.59 -13.49 -3.64
N ASN A 138 17.14 -14.53 -3.02
CA ASN A 138 17.66 -15.70 -3.76
C ASN A 138 16.57 -16.51 -4.46
N ASN A 139 15.33 -16.42 -4.00
CA ASN A 139 14.21 -17.17 -4.58
C ASN A 139 13.27 -16.31 -5.43
N LEU A 140 13.47 -14.98 -5.48
CA LEU A 140 12.52 -14.06 -6.09
C LEU A 140 12.26 -14.40 -7.56
N ASP A 141 13.31 -14.48 -8.37
CA ASP A 141 13.19 -14.79 -9.81
C ASP A 141 12.51 -16.15 -10.06
N GLU A 142 12.90 -17.18 -9.31
CA GLU A 142 12.30 -18.50 -9.40
C GLU A 142 10.80 -18.45 -9.07
N LYS A 143 10.43 -17.74 -8.00
CA LYS A 143 9.03 -17.63 -7.56
C LYS A 143 8.21 -16.80 -8.53
N LEU A 144 8.73 -15.68 -9.02
CA LEU A 144 8.07 -14.84 -10.02
C LEU A 144 7.82 -15.63 -11.32
N SER A 145 8.79 -16.44 -11.76
CA SER A 145 8.62 -17.29 -12.96
C SER A 145 7.50 -18.33 -12.85
N LYS A 146 7.11 -18.70 -11.63
CA LYS A 146 6.04 -19.67 -11.35
C LYS A 146 4.66 -19.02 -11.32
N ILE A 147 4.58 -17.70 -11.27
CA ILE A 147 3.30 -17.00 -11.26
C ILE A 147 2.86 -16.77 -12.71
N ASN A 148 1.67 -17.25 -13.06
CA ASN A 148 1.12 -17.14 -14.40
C ASN A 148 0.53 -15.73 -14.64
N PHE A 149 1.40 -14.74 -14.77
CA PHE A 149 1.02 -13.39 -15.18
C PHE A 149 1.05 -13.21 -16.70
N SER A 150 0.44 -12.12 -17.19
CA SER A 150 0.62 -11.71 -18.59
C SER A 150 2.11 -11.43 -18.86
N ASN A 151 2.58 -11.72 -20.08
CA ASN A 151 3.98 -11.40 -20.45
C ASN A 151 4.31 -9.92 -20.21
N LYS A 152 3.36 -9.03 -20.48
CA LYS A 152 3.51 -7.59 -20.25
C LYS A 152 3.65 -7.22 -18.78
N PHE A 153 2.89 -7.86 -17.89
CA PHE A 153 3.06 -7.64 -16.46
C PHE A 153 4.38 -8.21 -15.96
N ASN A 154 4.82 -9.36 -16.47
CA ASN A 154 6.13 -9.92 -16.14
C ASN A 154 7.28 -8.98 -16.53
N ASP A 155 7.21 -8.39 -17.72
CA ASP A 155 8.20 -7.41 -18.17
C ASP A 155 8.18 -6.15 -17.29
N PHE A 156 6.99 -5.59 -17.04
CA PHE A 156 6.81 -4.46 -16.13
C PHE A 156 7.34 -4.75 -14.72
N LEU A 157 7.02 -5.91 -14.15
CA LEU A 157 7.47 -6.30 -12.82
C LEU A 157 8.99 -6.42 -12.77
N LYS A 158 9.63 -7.07 -13.76
CA LYS A 158 11.10 -7.16 -13.82
C LYS A 158 11.77 -5.80 -13.91
N GLU A 159 11.20 -4.88 -14.67
CA GLU A 159 11.71 -3.51 -14.82
C GLU A 159 11.54 -2.68 -13.53
N ASN A 160 10.54 -3.00 -12.69
CA ASN A 160 10.18 -2.19 -11.53
C ASN A 160 10.35 -2.93 -10.18
N ILE A 161 10.90 -4.14 -10.16
CA ILE A 161 10.96 -4.96 -8.93
C ILE A 161 11.81 -4.31 -7.84
N SER A 162 12.83 -3.53 -8.23
CA SER A 162 13.67 -2.76 -7.30
C SER A 162 12.90 -1.66 -6.59
N ALA A 163 11.72 -1.28 -7.09
CA ALA A 163 10.86 -0.29 -6.45
C ALA A 163 9.93 -0.93 -5.39
N VAL A 164 9.97 -2.26 -5.22
CA VAL A 164 9.46 -2.93 -4.01
C VAL A 164 10.62 -3.10 -3.05
N TYR A 165 10.52 -2.49 -1.87
CA TYR A 165 11.58 -2.53 -0.87
C TYR A 165 11.07 -3.07 0.46
N PHE A 166 12.01 -3.67 1.21
CA PHE A 166 11.73 -4.40 2.46
C PHE A 166 12.37 -3.73 3.69
N ASP A 167 13.11 -2.66 3.48
CA ASP A 167 13.86 -1.99 4.52
C ASP A 167 12.94 -1.08 5.36
N PHE A 168 13.19 -1.05 6.67
CA PHE A 168 12.50 -0.17 7.60
C PHE A 168 13.53 0.64 8.38
N THR A 169 13.92 1.79 7.84
CA THR A 169 14.92 2.66 8.47
C THR A 169 14.24 3.75 9.29
N HIS A 170 15.03 4.72 9.76
CA HIS A 170 14.48 5.89 10.44
C HIS A 170 13.53 6.69 9.53
N ILE A 171 13.80 6.74 8.22
CA ILE A 171 12.99 7.53 7.28
C ILE A 171 11.59 6.90 7.13
N GLU A 172 11.50 5.58 7.00
CA GLU A 172 10.23 4.85 6.95
C GLU A 172 9.45 4.96 8.27
N LEU A 173 10.16 4.98 9.40
CA LEU A 173 9.54 5.23 10.70
C LEU A 173 8.91 6.64 10.78
N GLU A 174 9.59 7.66 10.25
CA GLU A 174 9.01 9.01 10.17
C GLU A 174 7.80 9.05 9.23
N GLY A 175 7.86 8.36 8.08
CA GLY A 175 6.70 8.21 7.19
C GLY A 175 5.51 7.54 7.87
N LEU A 176 5.75 6.49 8.67
CA LEU A 176 4.69 5.84 9.44
C LEU A 176 4.10 6.75 10.53
N LYS A 177 4.93 7.56 11.20
CA LYS A 177 4.45 8.55 12.17
C LYS A 177 3.60 9.63 11.49
N GLU A 178 4.04 10.13 10.33
CA GLU A 178 3.30 11.11 9.54
C GLU A 178 1.93 10.57 9.14
N LEU A 179 1.86 9.31 8.71
CA LEU A 179 0.60 8.64 8.39
C LEU A 179 -0.38 8.61 9.57
N ILE A 180 0.12 8.34 10.79
CA ILE A 180 -0.68 8.36 12.02
C ILE A 180 -1.15 9.79 12.34
N GLN A 181 -0.28 10.80 12.16
CA GLN A 181 -0.63 12.20 12.37
C GLN A 181 -1.72 12.65 11.39
N LEU A 182 -1.60 12.32 10.10
CA LEU A 182 -2.62 12.59 9.10
C LEU A 182 -3.97 11.96 9.51
N ALA A 183 -3.98 10.69 9.88
CA ALA A 183 -5.22 10.03 10.33
C ALA A 183 -5.84 10.72 11.55
N TYR A 184 -5.02 11.21 12.49
CA TYR A 184 -5.49 11.99 13.63
C TYR A 184 -6.06 13.36 13.23
N PHE A 185 -5.37 14.13 12.35
CA PHE A 185 -5.86 15.44 11.90
C PHE A 185 -7.17 15.36 11.11
N HIS A 186 -7.39 14.25 10.42
CA HIS A 186 -8.66 13.95 9.76
C HIS A 186 -9.73 13.34 10.70
N GLN A 187 -9.49 13.33 12.01
CA GLN A 187 -10.42 12.83 13.05
C GLN A 187 -10.81 11.35 12.84
N ILE A 188 -9.90 10.57 12.26
CA ILE A 188 -10.07 9.12 12.07
C ILE A 188 -9.57 8.37 13.30
N LEU A 189 -8.55 8.91 13.96
CA LEU A 189 -8.05 8.46 15.26
C LEU A 189 -8.41 9.51 16.32
N ASP A 190 -8.79 9.04 17.51
CA ASP A 190 -9.10 9.92 18.64
C ASP A 190 -7.85 10.52 19.31
N ASP A 191 -6.70 9.85 19.16
CA ASP A 191 -5.42 10.25 19.73
C ASP A 191 -4.24 9.63 18.97
N ILE A 192 -3.13 10.37 18.94
CA ILE A 192 -1.82 9.90 18.48
C ILE A 192 -1.23 8.99 19.55
N PHE A 193 -0.62 7.88 19.14
CA PHE A 193 -0.01 6.91 20.04
C PHE A 193 1.43 6.63 19.61
N ASP A 194 2.25 6.21 20.58
CA ASP A 194 3.64 5.85 20.33
C ASP A 194 3.74 4.49 19.65
N ILE A 195 4.58 4.44 18.62
CA ILE A 195 4.89 3.21 17.91
C ILE A 195 5.96 2.44 18.70
N LYS A 196 5.63 1.22 19.13
CA LYS A 196 6.54 0.34 19.87
C LYS A 196 7.48 -0.40 18.91
N ILE A 197 8.54 0.27 18.49
CA ILE A 197 9.61 -0.33 17.66
C ILE A 197 10.50 -1.22 18.53
N VAL A 198 10.80 -2.41 18.03
CA VAL A 198 11.64 -3.45 18.65
C VAL A 198 12.69 -3.91 17.66
#